data_AF-A0A4Q5QVH4-F1
#
_entry.id   AF-A0A4Q5QVH4-F1
#
_cell.length_a   1.000
_cell.length_b   1.000
_cell.length_c   1.000
_cell.angle_alpha   90.00
_cell.angle_beta   90.00
_cell.angle_gamma   90.00
#
_symmetry.space_group_name_H-M   'P 1'
#
loop_
_entity.id
_entity.type
_entity.pdbx_description
1 polymer ?
#
loop_
_entity_poly.entity_id
_entity_poly.type
_entity_poly.pdbx_seq_one_letter_code
_entity_poly.pdbx_strand_id
1 'polypeptide(L)'
;TRAPWPGIVITAALFSALHFQFQGFLPRMFLGVLLGALYWFSGSLWTSILAHFVTNAVQVLAASYATKYISENPVVPIYLAVLSAVAVFGILRLYQRLSTVTWAKVYDRSGLTPHNNYIA
;
A
#
# COMPACT_ATOMS: atom_id res chain seq x y z
N THR A 1 -11.48 -3.64 20.70
CA THR A 1 -10.37 -3.37 19.75
C THR A 1 -10.91 -3.43 18.34
N ARG A 2 -11.12 -2.29 17.67
CA ARG A 2 -11.42 -2.30 16.22
C ARG A 2 -10.08 -2.34 15.49
N ALA A 3 -9.94 -3.22 14.51
CA ALA A 3 -8.70 -3.39 13.74
C ALA A 3 -8.85 -2.67 12.38
N PRO A 4 -7.81 -1.97 11.88
CA PRO A 4 -7.87 -1.26 10.60
C PRO A 4 -7.79 -2.21 9.39
N TRP A 5 -7.27 -3.42 9.63
CA TRP A 5 -6.93 -4.41 8.60
C TRP A 5 -8.09 -4.85 7.70
N PRO A 6 -9.32 -5.11 8.19
CA PRO A 6 -10.41 -5.51 7.31
C PRO A 6 -10.71 -4.45 6.25
N GLY A 7 -10.72 -3.16 6.62
CA GLY A 7 -10.91 -2.07 5.67
C GLY A 7 -9.82 -2.02 4.60
N ILE A 8 -8.55 -2.12 5.03
CA ILE A 8 -7.40 -2.12 4.12
C ILE A 8 -7.48 -3.27 3.11
N VAL A 9 -7.76 -4.50 3.58
CA VAL A 9 -7.80 -5.70 2.73
C VAL A 9 -8.98 -5.66 1.76
N ILE A 10 -10.18 -5.29 2.23
CA ILE A 10 -11.37 -5.20 1.38
C ILE A 10 -11.17 -4.15 0.29
N THR A 11 -10.69 -2.95 0.65
CA THR A 11 -10.42 -1.89 -0.32
C THR A 11 -9.37 -2.31 -1.35
N ALA A 12 -8.29 -2.98 -0.93
CA ALA A 12 -7.26 -3.48 -1.83
C ALA A 12 -7.79 -4.55 -2.79
N ALA A 13 -8.64 -5.46 -2.32
CA ALA A 13 -9.27 -6.49 -3.15
C ALA A 13 -10.23 -5.87 -4.18
N LEU A 14 -11.08 -4.92 -3.76
CA LEU A 14 -11.99 -4.21 -4.65
C LEU A 14 -11.23 -3.38 -5.69
N PHE A 15 -10.22 -2.63 -5.28
CA PHE A 15 -9.35 -1.88 -6.20
C PHE A 15 -8.73 -2.80 -7.25
N SER A 16 -8.19 -3.95 -6.81
CA SER A 16 -7.61 -4.93 -7.73
C SER A 16 -8.64 -5.51 -8.70
N ALA A 17 -9.84 -5.84 -8.22
CA ALA A 17 -10.93 -6.39 -9.03
C ALA A 17 -11.42 -5.43 -10.12
N LEU A 18 -11.48 -4.13 -9.84
CA LEU A 18 -11.93 -3.09 -10.78
C LEU A 18 -11.06 -2.94 -12.03
N HIS A 19 -9.88 -3.57 -12.07
CA HIS A 19 -9.02 -3.56 -13.24
C HIS A 19 -9.31 -4.71 -14.22
N PHE A 20 -10.25 -5.61 -13.90
CA PHE A 20 -10.71 -6.70 -14.79
C PHE A 20 -9.61 -7.57 -15.42
N GLN A 21 -8.46 -7.71 -14.75
CA GLN A 21 -7.33 -8.50 -15.24
C GLN A 21 -6.86 -9.44 -14.13
N PHE A 22 -7.17 -10.72 -14.27
CA PHE A 22 -6.89 -11.73 -13.25
C PHE A 22 -5.39 -11.93 -12.98
N GLN A 23 -4.55 -11.95 -14.02
CA GLN A 23 -3.11 -12.24 -13.88
C GLN A 23 -2.37 -11.30 -12.90
N GLY A 24 -2.74 -10.02 -12.86
CA GLY A 24 -2.13 -9.09 -11.91
C GLY A 24 -2.99 -8.83 -10.67
N PHE A 25 -4.06 -9.60 -10.44
CA PHE A 25 -4.96 -9.41 -9.31
C PHE A 25 -4.21 -9.50 -7.97
N LEU A 26 -3.45 -10.57 -7.76
CA LEU A 26 -2.70 -10.77 -6.51
C LEU A 26 -1.58 -9.73 -6.33
N PRO A 27 -0.73 -9.44 -7.33
CA PRO A 27 0.26 -8.36 -7.22
C PRO A 27 -0.35 -6.99 -6.88
N ARG A 28 -1.45 -6.62 -7.55
CA ARG A 28 -2.13 -5.33 -7.32
C ARG A 28 -2.83 -5.26 -5.96
N MET A 29 -3.47 -6.36 -5.54
CA MET A 29 -4.08 -6.44 -4.22
C MET A 29 -3.00 -6.31 -3.13
N PHE A 30 -1.86 -7.01 -3.27
CA PHE A 30 -0.76 -6.91 -2.31
C PHE A 30 -0.21 -5.48 -2.22
N LEU A 31 0.00 -4.82 -3.37
CA LEU A 31 0.39 -3.41 -3.38
C LEU A 31 -0.65 -2.53 -2.69
N GLY A 32 -1.95 -2.75 -2.92
CA GLY A 32 -3.03 -2.04 -2.24
C GLY A 32 -2.98 -2.20 -0.72
N VAL A 33 -2.72 -3.42 -0.22
CA VAL A 33 -2.55 -3.68 1.22
C VAL A 33 -1.33 -2.93 1.77
N LEU A 34 -0.20 -2.92 1.05
CA LEU A 34 1.00 -2.17 1.45
C LEU A 34 0.74 -0.67 1.53
N LEU A 35 0.06 -0.09 0.53
CA LEU A 35 -0.28 1.33 0.51
C LEU A 35 -1.26 1.70 1.64
N GLY A 36 -2.21 0.83 1.95
CA GLY A 36 -3.11 1.01 3.10
C GLY A 36 -2.39 0.90 4.45
N ALA A 37 -1.44 -0.02 4.58
CA ALA A 37 -0.61 -0.15 5.78
C ALA A 37 0.30 1.08 5.98
N LEU A 38 0.92 1.58 4.90
CA LEU A 38 1.73 2.80 4.93
C LEU A 38 0.89 4.02 5.35
N TYR A 39 -0.29 4.19 4.77
CA TYR A 39 -1.23 5.24 5.17
C TYR A 39 -1.59 5.13 6.66
N TRP A 40 -1.93 3.92 7.12
CA TRP A 40 -2.30 3.70 8.51
C TRP A 40 -1.16 4.04 9.47
N PHE A 41 0.07 3.63 9.16
CA PHE A 41 1.21 3.89 10.04
C PHE A 41 1.70 5.33 9.95
N SER A 42 1.65 5.97 8.79
CA SER A 42 2.11 7.35 8.61
C SER A 42 1.08 8.39 9.06
N GLY A 43 -0.21 8.08 8.99
CA GLY A 43 -1.29 9.05 9.15
C GLY A 43 -1.35 10.10 8.02
N SER A 44 -0.67 9.86 6.90
CA SER A 44 -0.54 10.81 5.80
C SER A 44 -0.76 10.15 4.44
N LEU A 45 -1.63 10.74 3.63
CA LEU A 45 -1.89 10.30 2.25
C LEU A 45 -0.66 10.46 1.36
N TRP A 46 0.19 11.46 1.61
CA TRP A 46 1.39 11.72 0.80
C TRP A 46 2.36 10.54 0.79
N THR A 47 2.48 9.82 1.91
CA THR A 47 3.31 8.61 1.99
C THR A 47 2.86 7.58 0.96
N SER A 48 1.55 7.30 0.91
CA SER A 48 1.01 6.31 -0.02
C SER A 48 1.03 6.81 -1.47
N ILE A 49 0.81 8.12 -1.71
CA ILE A 49 0.92 8.72 -3.05
C ILE A 49 2.34 8.55 -3.60
N LEU A 50 3.36 8.90 -2.81
CA LEU A 50 4.76 8.79 -3.23
C LEU A 50 5.17 7.33 -3.44
N ALA A 51 4.79 6.44 -2.53
CA ALA A 51 5.06 5.01 -2.67
C ALA A 51 4.42 4.45 -3.96
N HIS A 52 3.16 4.79 -4.23
CA HIS A 52 2.46 4.37 -5.44
C HIS A 52 3.13 4.91 -6.70
N PHE A 53 3.46 6.21 -6.71
CA PHE A 53 4.16 6.85 -7.82
C PHE A 53 5.49 6.14 -8.12
N VAL A 54 6.30 5.86 -7.11
CA VAL A 54 7.58 5.15 -7.29
C VAL A 54 7.36 3.75 -7.86
N THR A 55 6.40 2.98 -7.33
CA THR A 55 6.12 1.64 -7.85
C THR A 55 5.65 1.63 -9.30
N ASN A 56 4.85 2.63 -9.70
CA ASN A 56 4.39 2.79 -11.07
C ASN A 56 5.52 3.26 -11.98
N ALA A 57 6.35 4.22 -11.53
CA ALA A 57 7.50 4.70 -12.28
C ALA A 57 8.48 3.56 -12.58
N VAL A 58 8.77 2.70 -11.59
CA VAL A 58 9.60 1.50 -11.79
C VAL A 58 8.98 0.56 -12.82
N GLN A 59 7.67 0.30 -12.76
CA GLN A 59 6.99 -0.53 -13.76
C GLN A 59 7.09 0.06 -15.17
N VAL A 60 6.83 1.36 -15.32
CA VAL A 60 6.92 2.05 -16.62
C VAL A 60 8.34 2.02 -17.15
N LEU A 61 9.35 2.34 -16.33
CA LEU A 61 10.76 2.30 -16.74
C LEU A 61 11.20 0.89 -17.13
N ALA A 62 10.82 -0.13 -16.35
CA ALA A 62 11.10 -1.53 -16.70
C ALA A 62 10.43 -1.90 -18.03
N ALA A 63 9.19 -1.47 -18.24
CA ALA A 63 8.48 -1.71 -19.49
C ALA A 63 9.11 -0.99 -20.70
N SER A 64 9.63 0.23 -20.51
CA SER A 64 10.19 1.04 -21.59
C SER A 64 11.62 0.63 -21.97
N TYR A 65 12.46 0.28 -20.99
CA TYR A 65 13.90 0.08 -21.21
C TYR A 65 14.35 -1.37 -21.05
N ALA A 66 13.54 -2.21 -20.42
CA ALA A 66 13.85 -3.61 -20.19
C ALA A 66 12.90 -4.50 -21.00
N THR A 67 12.76 -4.21 -22.31
CA THR A 67 11.78 -4.87 -23.20
C THR A 67 11.90 -6.39 -23.21
N LYS A 68 13.11 -6.92 -22.98
CA LYS A 68 13.38 -8.36 -22.76
C LYS A 68 12.49 -8.97 -21.68
N TYR A 69 12.19 -8.23 -20.62
CA TYR A 69 11.33 -8.69 -19.53
C TYR A 69 9.86 -8.81 -19.94
N ILE A 70 9.42 -8.02 -20.91
CA ILE A 70 8.07 -8.09 -21.47
C ILE A 70 7.98 -9.17 -22.54
N SER A 71 8.97 -9.24 -23.43
CA SER A 71 8.94 -10.12 -24.60
C SER A 71 9.24 -11.57 -24.26
N GLU A 72 10.18 -11.83 -23.34
CA GLU A 72 10.63 -13.19 -23.02
C GLU A 72 10.09 -13.71 -21.68
N ASN A 73 9.43 -12.86 -20.87
CA ASN A 73 8.99 -13.18 -19.50
C ASN A 73 10.03 -13.99 -18.70
N PRO A 74 11.30 -13.53 -18.62
CA PRO A 74 12.33 -14.24 -17.88
C PRO A 74 11.96 -14.32 -16.40
N VAL A 75 12.28 -15.46 -15.78
CA VAL A 75 12.06 -15.64 -14.35
C VAL A 75 12.88 -14.62 -13.59
N VAL A 76 12.22 -13.82 -12.74
CA VAL A 76 12.91 -12.86 -11.88
C VAL A 76 13.81 -13.63 -10.92
N PRO A 77 15.12 -13.33 -10.85
CA PRO A 77 16.01 -14.00 -9.93
C PRO A 77 15.53 -13.89 -8.48
N ILE A 78 15.49 -15.02 -7.77
CA ILE A 78 14.87 -15.11 -6.42
C ILE A 78 15.51 -14.14 -5.41
N TYR A 79 16.80 -13.84 -5.54
CA TYR A 79 17.48 -12.90 -4.64
C TYR A 79 16.92 -11.47 -4.77
N LEU A 80 16.44 -11.04 -5.95
CA LEU A 80 15.79 -9.74 -6.12
C LEU A 80 14.42 -9.71 -5.43
N ALA A 81 13.66 -10.81 -5.49
CA ALA A 81 12.39 -10.94 -4.78
C ALA A 81 12.61 -10.89 -3.26
N VAL A 82 13.62 -11.61 -2.75
CA VAL A 82 14.00 -11.61 -1.34
C VAL A 82 14.45 -10.20 -0.89
N LEU A 83 15.31 -9.54 -1.66
CA LEU A 83 15.77 -8.18 -1.37
C LEU A 83 14.58 -7.20 -1.29
N SER A 84 13.66 -7.27 -2.24
CA SER A 84 12.43 -6.46 -2.24
C SER A 84 11.57 -6.73 -0.99
N ALA A 85 11.36 -8.00 -0.64
CA ALA A 85 10.59 -8.38 0.55
C ALA A 85 11.22 -7.85 1.84
N VAL A 86 12.54 -7.95 1.98
CA VAL A 86 13.30 -7.42 3.13
C VAL A 86 13.18 -5.90 3.20
N ALA A 87 13.31 -5.20 2.07
CA ALA A 87 13.18 -3.75 2.01
C ALA A 87 11.76 -3.29 2.42
N VAL A 88 10.72 -3.91 1.86
CA VAL A 88 9.32 -3.63 2.21
C VAL A 88 9.07 -3.89 3.70
N PHE A 89 9.53 -5.03 4.22
CA PHE A 89 9.39 -5.34 5.64
C PHE A 89 10.10 -4.33 6.54
N GLY A 90 11.33 -3.93 6.19
CA GLY A 90 12.09 -2.91 6.91
C GLY A 90 11.38 -1.56 6.94
N ILE A 91 10.86 -1.10 5.79
CA ILE A 91 10.09 0.15 5.68
C ILE A 91 8.83 0.07 6.54
N LEU A 92 8.04 -1.00 6.43
CA LEU A 92 6.84 -1.16 7.24
C LEU A 92 7.18 -1.18 8.74
N ARG A 93 8.25 -1.86 9.14
CA ARG A 93 8.66 -1.92 10.54
C ARG A 93 9.12 -0.57 11.06
N LEU A 94 9.82 0.21 10.24
CA LEU A 94 10.22 1.58 10.55
C LEU A 94 8.99 2.47 10.76
N TYR A 95 8.07 2.50 9.79
CA TYR A 95 6.82 3.26 9.90
C TYR A 95 6.00 2.84 11.11
N GLN A 96 5.91 1.54 11.39
CA GLN A 96 5.21 1.04 12.57
C GLN A 96 5.87 1.52 13.88
N ARG A 97 7.21 1.62 13.95
CA ARG A 97 7.92 2.14 15.14
C ARG A 97 7.74 3.64 15.32
N LEU A 98 7.67 4.39 14.22
CA LEU A 98 7.50 5.84 14.23
C LEU A 98 6.04 6.27 14.32
N SER A 99 5.10 5.34 14.15
CA SER A 99 3.67 5.63 14.11
C SER A 99 3.16 6.13 15.44
N THR A 100 2.48 7.28 15.42
CA THR A 100 1.66 7.79 16.53
C THR A 100 0.16 7.60 16.29
N VAL A 101 -0.19 6.88 15.21
CA VAL A 101 -1.57 6.68 14.79
C VAL A 101 -2.17 5.56 15.61
N THR A 102 -3.31 5.85 16.25
CA THR A 102 -4.09 4.86 16.99
C THR A 102 -5.54 4.95 16.58
N TRP A 103 -6.29 3.85 16.77
CA TRP A 103 -7.73 3.83 16.49
C TRP A 103 -8.50 4.90 17.25
N ALA A 104 -8.16 5.13 18.52
CA ALA A 104 -8.77 6.19 19.33
C ALA A 104 -8.48 7.57 18.72
N LYS A 105 -7.23 7.85 18.33
CA LYS A 105 -6.86 9.14 17.73
C LYS A 105 -7.61 9.44 16.42
N VAL A 106 -7.92 8.43 15.60
CA VAL A 106 -8.53 8.62 14.27
C VAL A 106 -10.06 8.54 14.30
N TYR A 107 -10.64 7.72 15.17
CA TYR A 107 -12.07 7.38 15.12
C TYR A 107 -12.81 7.62 16.43
N ASP A 108 -12.17 8.16 17.46
CA ASP A 108 -12.89 8.59 18.66
C ASP A 108 -13.83 9.76 18.32
N ARG A 109 -15.13 9.50 18.48
CA ARG A 109 -16.19 10.48 18.22
C ARG A 109 -16.83 11.01 19.50
N SER A 110 -16.30 10.64 20.67
CA SER A 110 -16.87 11.02 21.97
C SER A 110 -16.90 12.54 22.21
N GLY A 111 -15.98 13.28 21.58
CA GLY A 111 -15.93 14.75 21.65
C GLY A 111 -16.59 15.50 20.49
N LEU A 112 -17.22 14.79 19.53
CA LEU A 112 -17.87 15.42 18.39
C LEU A 112 -19.28 15.92 18.77
N THR A 113 -19.56 17.16 18.39
CA THR A 113 -20.84 17.86 18.48
C THR A 113 -21.39 18.10 17.06
N PRO A 114 -22.66 18.48 16.91
CA PRO A 114 -23.23 18.83 15.60
C PRO A 114 -22.48 19.96 14.86
N HIS A 115 -21.66 20.75 15.56
CA HIS A 115 -20.97 21.92 15.01
C HIS A 115 -19.48 21.72 14.71
N ASN A 116 -18.88 20.60 15.13
CA ASN A 116 -17.45 20.30 14.92
C ASN A 116 -17.19 18.86 14.43
N ASN A 117 -18.22 18.23 13.88
CA ASN A 117 -18.21 16.88 13.32
C ASN A 117 -17.36 16.68 12.04
N TYR A 118 -16.76 17.75 11.51
CA TYR A 118 -15.95 17.74 10.28
C TYR A 118 -14.44 17.95 10.50
N ILE A 119 -13.97 18.11 11.74
CA ILE A 119 -12.57 18.44 12.07
C ILE A 119 -11.75 17.21 12.49
N ALA A 120 -12.30 15.99 12.36
CA ALA A 120 -11.60 14.75 12.71
C ALA A 120 -10.66 14.27 11.58
#